data_AF-A0A957UIY4-F1
#
_entry.id   AF-A0A957UIY4-F1
#
_cell.length_a   1.000
_cell.length_b   1.000
_cell.length_c   1.000
_cell.angle_alpha   90.00
_cell.angle_beta   90.00
_cell.angle_gamma   90.00
#
_symmetry.space_group_name_H-M   'P 1'
#
loop_
_entity.id
_entity.type
_entity.pdbx_description
1 polymer ?
#
loop_
_entity_poly.entity_id
_entity_poly.type
_entity_poly.pdbx_seq_one_letter_code
_entity_poly.pdbx_strand_id
1 'polypeptide(L)'
;MSTIIENTIPRERIHSDQIHIVDAKWVQQLRADVRALMVRKKEQIYAEIRAYPFPIPACDAQYNYLLEKRDRASQELQQLDALADAQTNPAATLAALKAVVAESALLDKETQRRIISA
;
A
#
# COMPACT_ATOMS: atom_id res chain seq x y z
N MET A 1 -65.16 16.01 15.73
CA MET A 1 -65.11 14.90 16.71
C MET A 1 -64.10 13.91 16.16
N SER A 2 -62.82 14.07 16.52
CA SER A 2 -62.08 13.20 17.47
C SER A 2 -61.59 11.94 16.75
N THR A 3 -60.31 11.55 16.71
CA THR A 3 -59.25 11.66 17.73
C THR A 3 -57.87 11.51 17.07
N ILE A 4 -56.92 12.32 17.51
CA ILE A 4 -55.47 12.15 17.31
C ILE A 4 -54.99 11.07 18.28
N ILE A 5 -54.23 10.06 17.83
CA ILE A 5 -53.25 9.40 18.69
C ILE A 5 -51.92 9.34 17.94
N GLU A 6 -50.95 10.00 18.56
CA GLU A 6 -49.57 10.18 18.14
C GLU A 6 -48.87 8.82 18.03
N ASN A 7 -48.29 8.54 16.87
CA ASN A 7 -47.36 7.42 16.72
C ASN A 7 -45.99 7.84 17.26
N THR A 8 -45.88 7.80 18.58
CA THR A 8 -44.63 7.96 19.33
C THR A 8 -43.81 6.67 19.18
N ILE A 9 -42.96 6.60 18.16
CA ILE A 9 -41.90 5.58 18.11
C ILE A 9 -40.69 6.14 18.87
N PRO A 10 -40.22 5.46 19.93
CA PRO A 10 -39.18 5.99 20.81
C PRO A 10 -37.82 6.02 20.14
N ARG A 11 -37.14 7.15 20.30
CA ARG A 11 -35.69 7.30 20.18
C ARG A 11 -35.02 6.40 21.23
N GLU A 12 -34.31 5.35 20.84
CA GLU A 12 -33.23 4.86 21.68
C GLU A 12 -32.12 4.12 20.91
N ARG A 13 -30.92 4.70 21.02
CA ARG A 13 -29.58 4.09 20.89
C ARG A 13 -29.26 3.38 19.57
N ILE A 14 -28.86 4.16 18.57
CA ILE A 14 -27.72 3.71 17.74
C ILE A 14 -26.50 3.79 18.67
N HIS A 15 -26.14 2.65 19.22
CA HIS A 15 -24.85 2.45 19.86
C HIS A 15 -23.79 2.90 18.85
N SER A 16 -22.97 3.85 19.29
CA SER A 16 -21.85 4.42 18.56
C SER A 16 -20.80 3.35 18.26
N ASP A 17 -21.08 2.48 17.30
CA ASP A 17 -20.07 1.66 16.65
C ASP A 17 -19.28 2.62 15.77
N GLN A 18 -18.09 3.01 16.25
CA GLN A 18 -17.15 3.84 15.49
C GLN A 18 -16.63 3.01 14.31
N ILE A 19 -17.46 2.82 13.29
CA ILE A 19 -17.00 2.35 12.00
C ILE A 19 -16.24 3.53 11.41
N HIS A 20 -14.91 3.50 11.54
CA HIS A 20 -14.03 4.32 10.73
C HIS A 20 -14.32 3.97 9.26
N ILE A 21 -15.19 4.75 8.61
CA ILE A 21 -15.44 4.62 7.18
C ILE A 21 -14.17 5.10 6.49
N VAL A 22 -13.27 4.16 6.21
CA VAL A 22 -12.11 4.41 5.37
C VAL A 22 -12.62 4.64 3.95
N ASP A 23 -12.39 5.84 3.42
CA ASP A 23 -12.83 6.21 2.06
C ASP A 23 -12.10 5.33 1.02
N ALA A 24 -12.89 4.57 0.25
CA ALA A 24 -12.38 3.66 -0.77
C ALA A 24 -11.53 4.36 -1.84
N LYS A 25 -11.94 5.56 -2.26
CA LYS A 25 -11.24 6.35 -3.28
C LYS A 25 -9.89 6.83 -2.73
N TRP A 26 -9.84 7.26 -1.48
CA TRP A 26 -8.58 7.63 -0.84
C TRP A 26 -7.61 6.44 -0.75
N VAL A 27 -8.08 5.25 -0.35
CA VAL A 27 -7.23 4.03 -0.29
C VAL A 27 -6.70 3.66 -1.68
N GLN A 28 -7.54 3.75 -2.71
CA GLN A 28 -7.11 3.47 -4.08
C GLN A 28 -6.06 4.48 -4.57
N GLN A 29 -6.22 5.77 -4.25
CA GLN A 29 -5.22 6.78 -4.59
C GLN A 29 -3.90 6.55 -3.86
N LEU A 30 -3.95 6.31 -2.54
CA LEU A 30 -2.76 6.02 -1.74
C LEU A 30 -2.00 4.80 -2.29
N ARG A 31 -2.73 3.73 -2.63
CA ARG A 31 -2.15 2.56 -3.29
C ARG A 31 -1.48 2.91 -4.61
N ALA A 32 -2.13 3.70 -5.47
CA ALA A 32 -1.56 4.12 -6.75
C ALA A 32 -0.28 4.94 -6.56
N ASP A 33 -0.24 5.82 -5.55
CA ASP A 33 0.93 6.65 -5.23
C ASP A 33 2.10 5.79 -4.72
N VAL A 34 1.83 4.84 -3.82
CA VAL A 34 2.82 3.88 -3.33
C VAL A 34 3.38 3.05 -4.49
N ARG A 35 2.50 2.56 -5.37
CA ARG A 35 2.90 1.80 -6.56
C ARG A 35 3.80 2.62 -7.46
N ALA A 36 3.41 3.86 -7.77
CA ALA A 36 4.20 4.75 -8.61
C ALA A 36 5.59 5.00 -8.02
N LEU A 37 5.69 5.18 -6.71
CA LEU A 37 6.96 5.34 -6.02
C LEU A 37 7.85 4.09 -6.14
N MET A 38 7.30 2.90 -5.89
CA MET A 38 8.03 1.64 -6.00
C MET A 38 8.47 1.34 -7.43
N VAL A 39 7.64 1.67 -8.43
CA VAL A 39 8.01 1.56 -9.86
C VAL A 39 9.20 2.46 -10.17
N ARG A 40 9.20 3.72 -9.72
CA ARG A 40 10.34 4.63 -9.92
C ARG A 40 11.61 4.09 -9.27
N LYS A 41 11.52 3.52 -8.06
CA LYS A 41 12.66 2.88 -7.38
C LYS A 41 13.19 1.68 -8.15
N LYS A 42 12.31 0.84 -8.69
CA LYS A 42 12.69 -0.26 -9.58
C LYS A 42 13.41 0.28 -10.81
N GLU A 43 12.87 1.28 -11.48
CA GLU A 43 13.50 1.88 -12.67
C GLU A 43 14.90 2.44 -12.40
N GLN A 44 15.12 3.05 -11.24
CA GLN A 44 16.45 3.48 -10.78
C GLN A 44 17.43 2.31 -10.70
N ILE A 45 17.04 1.19 -10.09
CA ILE A 45 17.87 -0.03 -10.01
C ILE A 45 18.20 -0.55 -11.41
N TYR A 46 17.21 -0.59 -12.33
CA TYR A 46 17.45 -1.02 -13.71
C TYR A 46 18.41 -0.08 -14.45
N ALA A 47 18.35 1.23 -14.19
CA ALA A 47 19.29 2.19 -14.76
C ALA A 47 20.70 1.98 -14.22
N GLU A 48 20.86 1.74 -12.91
CA GLU A 48 22.15 1.42 -12.28
C GLU A 48 22.77 0.15 -12.88
N ILE A 49 21.98 -0.92 -13.05
CA ILE A 49 22.44 -2.16 -13.68
C ILE A 49 22.89 -1.93 -15.12
N ARG A 50 22.15 -1.13 -15.91
CA ARG A 50 22.49 -0.85 -17.31
C ARG A 50 23.75 0.02 -17.45
N ALA A 51 23.96 0.93 -16.52
CA ALA A 51 25.14 1.79 -16.48
C ALA A 51 26.36 1.09 -15.87
N TYR A 52 26.19 -0.13 -15.36
CA TYR A 52 27.23 -0.84 -14.64
C TYR A 52 28.35 -1.30 -15.60
N PRO A 53 29.64 -1.03 -15.30
CA PRO A 53 30.76 -1.49 -16.12
C PRO A 53 30.82 -3.03 -16.17
N PHE A 54 31.51 -3.60 -17.17
CA PHE A 54 31.51 -5.05 -17.41
C PHE A 54 31.79 -5.86 -16.11
N PRO A 55 30.80 -6.58 -15.57
CA PRO A 55 30.95 -7.24 -14.28
C PRO A 55 31.78 -8.51 -14.44
N ILE A 56 32.59 -8.84 -13.42
CA ILE A 56 33.16 -10.19 -13.28
C ILE A 56 32.11 -11.04 -12.57
N PRO A 57 31.47 -12.01 -13.25
CA PRO A 57 30.39 -12.80 -12.66
C PRO A 57 30.83 -13.47 -11.35
N ALA A 58 29.96 -13.46 -10.34
CA ALA A 58 30.16 -14.02 -9.00
C ALA A 58 31.27 -13.39 -8.12
N CYS A 59 32.17 -12.57 -8.66
CA CYS A 59 33.14 -11.79 -7.86
C CYS A 59 32.67 -10.35 -7.59
N ASP A 60 31.75 -9.83 -8.39
CA ASP A 60 31.24 -8.47 -8.23
C ASP A 60 30.06 -8.42 -7.24
N ALA A 61 30.39 -8.27 -5.96
CA ALA A 61 29.42 -8.18 -4.89
C ALA A 61 28.41 -7.02 -5.09
N GLN A 62 28.84 -5.91 -5.70
CA GLN A 62 27.97 -4.77 -5.93
C GLN A 62 26.98 -5.05 -7.06
N TYR A 63 27.42 -5.67 -8.16
CA TYR A 63 26.53 -6.09 -9.23
C TYR A 63 25.53 -7.15 -8.76
N ASN A 64 25.98 -8.15 -7.98
CA ASN A 64 25.11 -9.16 -7.39
C ASN A 64 24.05 -8.52 -6.48
N TYR A 65 24.44 -7.56 -5.64
CA TYR A 65 23.51 -6.81 -4.79
C TYR A 65 22.46 -6.04 -5.59
N LEU A 66 22.82 -5.46 -6.75
CA LEU A 66 21.86 -4.81 -7.64
C LEU A 66 20.85 -5.80 -8.24
N LEU A 67 21.28 -7.02 -8.59
CA LEU A 67 20.40 -8.08 -9.07
C LEU A 67 19.41 -8.53 -7.98
N GLU A 68 19.89 -8.74 -6.76
CA GLU A 68 19.02 -9.07 -5.61
C GLU A 68 18.01 -7.96 -5.33
N LYS A 69 18.44 -6.70 -5.39
CA LYS A 69 17.56 -5.53 -5.28
C LYS A 69 16.49 -5.53 -6.38
N ARG A 70 16.86 -5.81 -7.63
CA ARG A 70 15.93 -5.88 -8.76
C ARG A 70 14.87 -6.96 -8.55
N ASP A 71 15.29 -8.14 -8.10
CA ASP A 71 14.40 -9.28 -7.92
C ASP A 71 13.44 -9.02 -6.76
N ARG A 72 13.94 -8.49 -5.63
CA ARG A 72 13.11 -8.04 -4.53
C ARG A 72 12.14 -6.94 -4.95
N ALA A 73 12.59 -5.95 -5.73
CA ALA A 73 11.74 -4.88 -6.23
C ALA A 73 10.55 -5.41 -7.06
N SER A 74 10.81 -6.44 -7.86
CA SER A 74 9.79 -7.06 -8.70
C SER A 74 8.78 -7.87 -7.87
N GLN A 75 9.25 -8.58 -6.84
CA GLN A 75 8.40 -9.33 -5.91
C GLN A 75 7.49 -8.41 -5.09
N GLU A 76 8.03 -7.35 -4.49
CA GLU A 76 7.25 -6.41 -3.66
C GLU A 76 6.16 -5.69 -4.50
N LEU A 77 6.48 -5.31 -5.75
CA LEU A 77 5.48 -4.75 -6.67
C LEU A 77 4.40 -5.76 -7.05
N GLN A 78 4.76 -7.03 -7.26
CA GLN A 78 3.78 -8.09 -7.54
C GLN A 78 2.85 -8.31 -6.35
N GLN A 79 3.36 -8.25 -5.12
CA GLN A 79 2.53 -8.33 -3.91
C GLN A 79 1.53 -7.15 -3.84
N LEU A 80 1.99 -5.93 -4.13
CA LEU A 80 1.14 -4.74 -4.15
C LEU A 80 0.07 -4.78 -5.25
N ASP A 81 0.40 -5.38 -6.40
CA ASP A 81 -0.55 -5.57 -7.50
C ASP A 81 -1.60 -6.63 -7.16
N ALA A 82 -1.21 -7.73 -6.49
CA ALA A 82 -2.14 -8.75 -6.01
C ALA A 82 -3.18 -8.21 -5.00
N LEU A 83 -2.84 -7.15 -4.24
CA LEU A 83 -3.80 -6.50 -3.33
C LEU A 83 -4.97 -5.81 -4.06
N ALA A 84 -4.80 -5.46 -5.34
CA ALA A 84 -5.91 -4.89 -6.13
C ALA A 84 -6.98 -5.93 -6.42
N ASP A 85 -6.54 -7.15 -6.71
CA ASP A 85 -7.41 -8.20 -7.24
C ASP A 85 -8.16 -8.93 -6.11
N ALA A 86 -7.61 -8.92 -4.89
CA ALA A 86 -8.08 -9.76 -3.81
C ALA A 86 -8.99 -9.06 -2.77
N GLN A 87 -9.03 -7.72 -2.73
CA GLN A 87 -9.73 -7.00 -1.64
C GLN A 87 -10.84 -6.07 -2.13
N THR A 88 -12.07 -6.32 -1.65
CA THR A 88 -13.24 -5.44 -1.83
C THR A 88 -13.46 -4.48 -0.66
N ASN A 89 -12.78 -4.67 0.47
CA ASN A 89 -12.90 -3.83 1.66
C ASN A 89 -11.76 -2.78 1.75
N PRO A 90 -12.06 -1.48 1.75
CA PRO A 90 -11.07 -0.40 1.87
C PRO A 90 -10.19 -0.49 3.12
N ALA A 91 -10.76 -0.83 4.27
CA ALA A 91 -10.02 -0.89 5.53
C ALA A 91 -9.01 -2.06 5.53
N ALA A 92 -9.42 -3.21 5.00
CA ALA A 92 -8.53 -4.36 4.84
C ALA A 92 -7.41 -4.07 3.81
N THR A 93 -7.76 -3.38 2.72
CA THR A 93 -6.79 -2.95 1.71
C THR A 93 -5.75 -1.99 2.30
N LEU A 94 -6.18 -1.04 3.12
CA LEU A 94 -5.28 -0.11 3.80
C LEU A 94 -4.34 -0.84 4.77
N ALA A 95 -4.85 -1.77 5.57
CA ALA A 95 -4.03 -2.56 6.49
C ALA A 95 -2.97 -3.38 5.75
N ALA A 96 -3.36 -4.04 4.66
CA ALA A 96 -2.44 -4.81 3.83
C ALA A 96 -1.41 -3.91 3.13
N LEU A 97 -1.81 -2.74 2.63
CA LEU A 97 -0.91 -1.75 2.05
C LEU A 97 0.15 -1.29 3.06
N LYS A 98 -0.27 -0.98 4.30
CA LYS A 98 0.66 -0.58 5.37
C LYS A 98 1.65 -1.70 5.72
N ALA A 99 1.22 -2.96 5.72
CA ALA A 99 2.09 -4.10 5.93
C ALA A 99 3.16 -4.22 4.83
N VAL A 100 2.74 -4.17 3.56
CA VAL A 100 3.67 -4.18 2.41
C VAL A 100 4.67 -3.03 2.49
N VAL A 101 4.20 -1.82 2.83
CA VAL A 101 5.06 -0.64 2.95
C VAL A 101 6.05 -0.78 4.11
N ALA A 102 5.64 -1.32 5.26
CA ALA A 102 6.50 -1.50 6.42
C ALA A 102 7.65 -2.48 6.15
N GLU A 103 7.37 -3.55 5.40
CA GLU A 103 8.34 -4.59 5.05
C GLU A 103 9.17 -4.24 3.81
N SER A 104 8.73 -3.28 3.00
CA SER A 104 9.41 -2.90 1.75
C SER A 104 10.84 -2.44 1.97
N ALA A 105 11.79 -3.08 1.30
CA ALA A 105 13.20 -2.68 1.31
C ALA A 105 13.49 -1.55 0.28
N LEU A 106 12.53 -1.23 -0.59
CA LEU A 106 12.65 -0.20 -1.63
C LEU A 106 12.38 1.22 -1.11
N LEU A 107 11.57 1.31 -0.06
CA LEU A 107 11.17 2.56 0.55
C LEU A 107 12.10 2.90 1.71
N ASP A 108 12.57 4.15 1.76
CA ASP A 108 13.33 4.64 2.90
C ASP A 108 12.42 4.78 4.14
N LYS A 109 13.05 4.82 5.32
CA LYS A 109 12.33 4.86 6.60
C LYS A 109 11.44 6.09 6.77
N GLU A 110 11.77 7.21 6.13
CA GLU A 110 10.93 8.40 6.18
C GLU A 110 9.66 8.19 5.35
N THR A 111 9.81 7.70 4.13
CA THR A 111 8.66 7.38 3.27
C THR A 111 7.75 6.31 3.90
N GLN A 112 8.32 5.25 4.47
CA GLN A 112 7.56 4.24 5.20
C GLN A 112 6.72 4.86 6.32
N ARG A 113 7.34 5.69 7.18
CA ARG A 113 6.64 6.36 8.29
C ARG A 113 5.49 7.22 7.81
N ARG A 114 5.71 8.04 6.77
CA ARG A 114 4.69 8.93 6.21
C ARG A 114 3.46 8.19 5.70
N ILE A 115 3.66 7.07 5.02
CA ILE A 115 2.56 6.25 4.47
C ILE A 115 1.85 5.47 5.59
N ILE A 116 2.58 4.97 6.58
CA ILE A 116 2.00 4.21 7.71
C ILE A 116 1.19 5.14 8.63
N SER A 117 1.60 6.40 8.80
CA SER A 117 0.89 7.39 9.61
C SER A 117 -0.34 8.02 8.93
N ALA A 118 -0.52 7.79 7.62
CA ALA A 118 -1.68 8.27 6.86
C ALA A 118 -2.92 7.43 7.17
#